data_AF-A0ABD5SCT9-F1
#
_entry.id   AF-A0ABD5SCT9-F1
#
_cell.length_a   1.000
_cell.length_b   1.000
_cell.length_c   1.000
_cell.angle_alpha   90.00
_cell.angle_beta   90.00
_cell.angle_gamma   90.00
#
_symmetry.space_group_name_H-M   'P 1'
#
loop_
_entity.id
_entity.type
_entity.pdbx_description
1 polymer ?
#
loop_
_entity_poly.entity_id
_entity_poly.type
_entity_poly.pdbx_seq_one_letter_code
_entity_poly.pdbx_strand_id
1 'polypeptide(L)'
;MRTLVFDGRTGAAGDMICAALIAAGADPAVLSPVERRLPVRYEVGETTKNGIHAVTVDVVLDDGAEGSSQGSDHDHTHSHDDDHTHSHDDDHTHSHDDRALAEGAGVHRSYPEVVEVVESMDLPEPVESTALDAFERLGRAEASVHGIDLEATHFHEVGADDAIADIVGAALLLADLDVDRVVTTPVATGGGEVEMSHGVYPIPSPATTGIVAAADFDVYGGPIERELLTPTGAAILAAIA
;
A
#
# COMPACT_ATOMS: atom_id res chain seq x y z
N MET A 1 18.20 6.40 -23.26
CA MET A 1 16.75 6.64 -23.19
C MET A 1 16.01 5.32 -23.14
N ARG A 2 15.98 4.75 -21.93
CA ARG A 2 15.17 3.62 -21.52
C ARG A 2 13.87 4.19 -20.94
N THR A 3 12.73 3.80 -21.49
CA THR A 3 11.42 4.27 -21.03
C THR A 3 10.64 3.09 -20.47
N LEU A 4 10.11 3.24 -19.27
CA LEU A 4 9.18 2.31 -18.65
C LEU A 4 7.75 2.78 -18.95
N VAL A 5 6.92 1.87 -19.46
CA VAL A 5 5.51 2.14 -19.75
C VAL A 5 4.66 1.33 -18.79
N PHE A 6 3.92 2.03 -17.93
CA PHE A 6 2.96 1.43 -17.01
C PHE A 6 1.60 1.28 -17.70
N ASP A 7 1.06 0.05 -17.73
CA ASP A 7 -0.30 -0.21 -18.24
C ASP A 7 -1.31 -0.11 -17.10
N GLY A 8 -1.87 1.08 -16.90
CA GLY A 8 -2.76 1.42 -15.79
C GLY A 8 -4.15 0.80 -15.84
N ARG A 9 -4.47 -0.06 -16.82
CA ARG A 9 -5.84 -0.58 -17.05
C ARG A 9 -6.41 -1.43 -15.90
N THR A 10 -5.54 -1.94 -15.03
CA THR A 10 -5.90 -2.74 -13.84
C THR A 10 -5.66 -2.00 -12.53
N GLY A 11 -5.37 -0.69 -12.59
CA GLY A 11 -5.03 0.13 -11.43
C GLY A 11 -3.60 -0.09 -10.94
N ALA A 12 -3.34 0.39 -9.73
CA ALA A 12 -2.06 0.29 -9.05
C ALA A 12 -2.23 0.37 -7.52
N ALA A 13 -1.59 -0.57 -6.83
CA ALA A 13 -1.30 -0.52 -5.40
C ALA A 13 0.23 -0.49 -5.22
N GLY A 14 0.73 -0.14 -4.02
CA GLY A 14 2.17 0.03 -3.80
C GLY A 14 2.94 -1.28 -4.01
N ASP A 15 2.52 -2.34 -3.34
CA ASP A 15 2.98 -3.72 -3.50
C ASP A 15 2.91 -4.20 -4.97
N MET A 16 1.83 -3.89 -5.69
CA MET A 16 1.65 -4.23 -7.10
C MET A 16 2.64 -3.49 -8.00
N ILE A 17 3.01 -2.25 -7.68
CA ILE A 17 4.05 -1.50 -8.40
C ILE A 17 5.41 -2.17 -8.15
N CYS A 18 5.73 -2.52 -6.90
CA CYS A 18 6.94 -3.27 -6.57
C CYS A 18 7.02 -4.58 -7.36
N ALA A 19 5.93 -5.37 -7.37
CA ALA A 19 5.84 -6.61 -8.12
C ALA A 19 6.03 -6.39 -9.64
N ALA A 20 5.43 -5.34 -10.20
CA ALA A 20 5.58 -5.01 -11.62
C ALA A 20 7.02 -4.61 -11.99
N LEU A 21 7.72 -3.87 -11.12
CA LEU A 21 9.12 -3.48 -11.33
C LEU A 21 10.06 -4.70 -11.25
N ILE A 22 9.84 -5.60 -10.28
CA ILE A 22 10.57 -6.88 -10.19
C ILE A 22 10.32 -7.73 -11.43
N ALA A 23 9.06 -7.86 -11.86
CA ALA A 23 8.71 -8.57 -13.09
C ALA A 23 9.35 -7.96 -14.35
N ALA A 24 9.58 -6.64 -14.36
CA ALA A 24 10.29 -5.92 -15.41
C ALA A 24 11.82 -6.11 -15.38
N GLY A 25 12.36 -6.76 -14.34
CA GLY A 25 13.76 -7.16 -14.22
C GLY A 25 14.57 -6.43 -13.15
N ALA A 26 13.93 -5.70 -12.23
CA ALA A 26 14.60 -5.11 -11.07
C ALA A 26 15.06 -6.21 -10.10
N ASP A 27 16.23 -6.06 -9.48
CA ASP A 27 16.75 -6.99 -8.48
C ASP A 27 16.10 -6.75 -7.10
N PRO A 28 15.30 -7.69 -6.55
CA PRO A 28 14.70 -7.53 -5.23
C PRO A 28 15.71 -7.30 -4.09
N ALA A 29 16.99 -7.65 -4.28
CA ALA A 29 18.03 -7.40 -3.28
C ALA A 29 18.20 -5.91 -2.91
N VAL A 30 17.77 -4.99 -3.79
CA VAL A 30 17.82 -3.56 -3.51
C VAL A 30 16.85 -3.11 -2.41
N LEU A 31 15.87 -3.94 -2.03
CA LEU A 31 14.88 -3.65 -0.98
C LEU A 31 15.44 -3.75 0.44
N SER A 32 16.63 -4.35 0.62
CA SER A 32 17.24 -4.58 1.93
C SER A 32 17.41 -3.35 2.85
N PRO A 33 17.56 -2.09 2.38
CA PRO A 33 17.55 -0.93 3.26
C PRO A 33 16.26 -0.77 4.06
N VAL A 34 15.12 -1.07 3.45
CA VAL A 34 13.81 -0.99 4.11
C VAL A 34 13.70 -2.05 5.21
N GLU A 35 13.98 -3.32 4.88
CA GLU A 35 13.90 -4.44 5.85
C GLU A 35 14.87 -4.29 7.03
N ARG A 36 16.00 -3.58 6.82
CA ARG A 36 16.93 -3.26 7.91
C ARG A 36 16.41 -2.16 8.84
N ARG A 37 15.54 -1.28 8.34
CA ARG A 37 15.07 -0.10 9.06
C ARG A 37 13.74 -0.30 9.75
N LEU A 38 12.85 -1.08 9.12
CA LEU A 38 11.48 -1.32 9.52
C LEU A 38 11.29 -2.79 9.92
N PRO A 39 10.36 -3.10 10.83
CA PRO A 39 10.03 -4.48 11.20
C PRO A 39 9.14 -5.12 10.12
N VAL A 40 9.59 -5.11 8.87
CA VAL A 40 8.88 -5.66 7.72
C VAL A 40 9.80 -6.50 6.87
N ARG A 41 9.20 -7.41 6.12
CA ARG A 41 9.87 -8.25 5.13
C ARG A 41 9.09 -8.27 3.84
N TYR A 42 9.78 -8.28 2.71
CA TYR A 42 9.16 -8.52 1.41
C TYR A 42 9.08 -10.01 1.12
N GLU A 43 7.89 -10.50 0.80
CA GLU A 43 7.67 -11.83 0.25
C GLU A 43 7.44 -11.72 -1.25
N VAL A 44 8.50 -11.92 -2.04
CA VAL A 44 8.40 -11.99 -3.49
C VAL A 44 7.97 -13.40 -3.90
N GLY A 45 6.85 -13.50 -4.60
CA GLY A 45 6.25 -14.75 -5.05
C GLY A 45 5.83 -14.72 -6.51
N GLU A 46 5.17 -15.80 -6.92
CA GLU A 46 4.54 -15.90 -8.23
C GLU A 46 3.16 -16.53 -8.07
N THR A 47 2.20 -16.09 -8.89
CA THR A 47 0.86 -16.65 -8.94
C THR A 47 0.40 -16.88 -10.37
N THR A 48 -0.55 -17.78 -10.57
CA THR A 48 -1.26 -17.94 -11.84
C THR A 48 -2.75 -17.96 -11.58
N LYS A 49 -3.45 -16.93 -12.08
CA LYS A 49 -4.90 -16.79 -11.92
C LYS A 49 -5.55 -16.70 -13.29
N ASN A 50 -6.54 -17.54 -13.56
CA ASN A 50 -7.23 -17.61 -14.85
C ASN A 50 -6.28 -17.73 -16.06
N GLY A 51 -5.14 -18.42 -15.89
CA GLY A 51 -4.13 -18.60 -16.93
C GLY A 51 -3.17 -17.41 -17.13
N ILE A 52 -3.24 -16.39 -16.28
CA ILE A 52 -2.31 -15.25 -16.27
C ILE A 52 -1.30 -15.47 -15.15
N HIS A 53 -0.03 -15.60 -15.52
CA HIS A 53 1.10 -15.64 -14.59
C HIS A 53 1.51 -14.22 -14.20
N ALA A 54 1.82 -14.01 -12.92
CA ALA A 54 2.25 -12.74 -12.39
C ALA A 54 3.23 -12.94 -11.22
N VAL A 55 4.15 -11.98 -11.05
CA VAL A 55 4.92 -11.81 -9.82
C VAL A 55 4.02 -11.17 -8.77
N THR A 56 4.17 -11.59 -7.52
CA THR A 56 3.51 -10.98 -6.36
C THR A 56 4.56 -10.46 -5.39
N VAL A 57 4.22 -9.41 -4.66
CA VAL A 57 5.00 -8.91 -3.54
C VAL A 57 4.00 -8.73 -2.41
N ASP A 58 4.28 -9.32 -1.27
CA ASP A 58 3.55 -9.04 -0.03
C ASP A 58 4.53 -8.39 0.95
N VAL A 59 4.11 -7.33 1.65
CA VAL A 59 4.85 -6.77 2.77
C VAL A 59 4.24 -7.31 4.06
N VAL A 60 5.03 -8.05 4.81
CA VAL A 60 4.60 -8.69 6.06
C VAL A 60 5.38 -8.13 7.24
N LEU A 61 4.72 -8.02 8.39
CA LEU A 61 5.41 -7.64 9.63
C LEU A 61 6.37 -8.76 10.04
N ASP A 62 7.59 -8.38 10.43
CA ASP A 62 8.54 -9.32 11.02
C ASP A 62 8.28 -9.39 12.53
N ASP A 63 7.60 -10.46 12.97
CA ASP A 63 7.25 -10.75 14.38
C ASP A 63 8.48 -10.87 15.31
N GLY A 64 9.70 -10.67 14.82
CA GLY A 64 10.93 -10.58 15.61
C GLY A 64 11.09 -9.28 16.44
N ALA A 65 10.22 -8.28 16.27
CA ALA A 65 10.22 -7.06 17.06
C ALA A 65 9.18 -7.12 18.18
N GLU A 66 9.62 -7.46 19.41
CA GLU A 66 8.80 -7.34 20.63
C GLU A 66 8.37 -5.87 20.87
N GLY A 67 7.29 -5.45 20.22
CA GLY A 67 6.55 -4.22 20.48
C GLY A 67 5.29 -4.58 21.26
N SER A 68 5.30 -4.29 22.57
CA SER A 68 4.23 -4.60 23.51
C SER A 68 2.86 -4.02 23.10
N SER A 69 2.03 -4.80 22.41
CA SER A 69 0.59 -4.57 22.42
C SER A 69 0.03 -5.13 23.74
N GLN A 70 -0.17 -4.27 24.73
CA GLN A 70 -1.01 -4.61 25.87
C GLN A 70 -2.47 -4.72 25.40
N GLY A 71 -2.83 -5.90 24.90
CA GLY A 71 -4.22 -6.31 24.75
C GLY A 71 -4.85 -6.43 26.13
N SER A 72 -5.74 -5.49 26.45
CA SER A 72 -6.58 -5.57 27.64
C SER A 72 -7.66 -6.63 27.39
N ASP A 73 -7.38 -7.88 27.78
CA ASP A 73 -8.36 -8.96 27.82
C ASP A 73 -9.47 -8.62 28.82
N HIS A 74 -10.61 -8.14 28.31
CA HIS A 74 -11.85 -8.05 29.06
C HIS A 74 -12.63 -9.36 28.92
N ASP A 75 -12.36 -10.25 29.86
CA ASP A 75 -13.07 -11.50 30.07
C ASP A 75 -14.52 -11.20 30.54
N HIS A 76 -15.50 -11.41 29.67
CA HIS A 76 -16.92 -11.35 30.01
C HIS A 76 -17.58 -12.71 29.84
N THR A 77 -17.63 -13.46 30.94
CA THR A 77 -18.42 -14.67 31.09
C THR A 77 -19.91 -14.33 31.15
N HIS A 78 -20.71 -14.80 30.19
CA HIS A 78 -22.15 -14.90 30.34
C HIS A 78 -22.66 -16.26 29.88
N SER A 79 -23.08 -17.06 30.84
CA SER A 79 -23.86 -18.29 30.64
C SER A 79 -25.31 -17.95 30.37
N HIS A 80 -25.95 -18.58 29.39
CA HIS A 80 -27.36 -18.97 29.46
C HIS A 80 -27.62 -20.19 28.58
N ASP A 81 -28.20 -21.23 29.19
CA ASP A 81 -28.87 -22.36 28.55
C ASP A 81 -30.15 -21.90 27.83
N ASP A 82 -30.44 -22.46 26.66
CA ASP A 82 -31.71 -23.15 26.35
C ASP A 82 -31.76 -23.65 24.88
N ASP A 83 -32.51 -24.75 24.70
CA ASP A 83 -32.65 -25.62 23.54
C ASP A 83 -33.20 -25.01 22.22
N HIS A 84 -32.72 -25.50 21.06
CA HIS A 84 -33.49 -26.26 20.02
C HIS A 84 -32.97 -26.12 18.55
N THR A 85 -32.60 -27.27 17.99
CA THR A 85 -32.90 -27.86 16.65
C THR A 85 -32.55 -27.18 15.29
N HIS A 86 -31.71 -27.92 14.53
CA HIS A 86 -31.61 -28.19 13.07
C HIS A 86 -31.45 -27.04 12.05
N SER A 87 -30.34 -27.05 11.31
CA SER A 87 -30.28 -27.45 9.88
C SER A 87 -28.83 -27.54 9.37
N HIS A 88 -28.67 -28.25 8.26
CA HIS A 88 -27.47 -28.49 7.46
C HIS A 88 -26.56 -27.26 7.28
N ASP A 89 -25.25 -27.48 7.14
CA ASP A 89 -24.51 -26.99 5.98
C ASP A 89 -23.12 -27.63 5.86
N ASP A 90 -22.68 -27.70 4.62
CA ASP A 90 -21.45 -28.32 4.12
C ASP A 90 -20.18 -27.81 4.81
N ASP A 91 -19.32 -28.74 5.21
CA ASP A 91 -17.94 -28.48 5.66
C ASP A 91 -17.11 -27.89 4.51
N HIS A 92 -17.24 -26.59 4.28
CA HIS A 92 -16.24 -25.81 3.58
C HIS A 92 -15.15 -25.43 4.59
N THR A 93 -14.07 -26.20 4.56
CA THR A 93 -12.80 -25.83 5.18
C THR A 93 -12.26 -24.61 4.46
N HIS A 94 -12.61 -23.42 4.95
CA HIS A 94 -11.88 -22.21 4.64
C HIS A 94 -10.55 -22.29 5.40
N SER A 95 -9.52 -22.74 4.69
CA SER A 95 -8.15 -22.47 5.07
C SER A 95 -7.98 -20.96 5.01
N HIS A 96 -8.18 -20.29 6.15
CA HIS A 96 -7.62 -18.97 6.35
C HIS A 96 -6.10 -19.16 6.25
N ASP A 97 -5.52 -18.63 5.19
CA ASP A 97 -4.08 -18.37 5.14
C ASP A 97 -3.87 -17.28 6.19
N ASP A 98 -3.54 -17.68 7.43
CA ASP A 98 -3.23 -16.80 8.56
C ASP A 98 -1.87 -16.10 8.30
N ARG A 99 -1.74 -15.44 7.15
CA ARG A 99 -0.66 -14.49 6.89
C ARG A 99 -1.13 -13.17 7.43
N ALA A 100 -0.51 -12.69 8.50
CA ALA A 100 -0.70 -11.34 8.99
C ALA A 100 -0.14 -10.36 7.97
N LEU A 101 -0.94 -10.01 6.96
CA LEU A 101 -0.67 -8.92 6.03
C LEU A 101 -0.50 -7.63 6.86
N ALA A 102 0.49 -6.81 6.53
CA ALA A 102 0.75 -5.58 7.26
C ALA A 102 -0.30 -4.48 7.01
N GLU A 103 -1.24 -4.70 6.09
CA GLU A 103 -2.30 -3.76 5.73
C GLU A 103 -3.08 -3.30 6.97
N GLY A 104 -2.89 -2.03 7.35
CA GLY A 104 -3.61 -1.40 8.47
C GLY A 104 -3.23 -1.85 9.88
N ALA A 105 -2.27 -2.77 10.04
CA ALA A 105 -1.85 -3.30 11.36
C ALA A 105 -0.59 -2.61 11.95
N GLY A 106 -0.08 -1.58 11.28
CA GLY A 106 1.17 -0.90 11.65
C GLY A 106 1.03 0.30 12.58
N VAL A 107 2.18 0.82 13.02
CA VAL A 107 2.27 2.08 13.78
C VAL A 107 1.77 3.23 12.91
N HIS A 108 0.77 3.99 13.38
CA HIS A 108 0.37 5.24 12.74
C HIS A 108 1.46 6.30 12.94
N ARG A 109 1.99 6.84 11.84
CA ARG A 109 2.99 7.90 11.85
C ARG A 109 2.42 9.22 11.32
N SER A 110 2.96 10.31 11.86
CA SER A 110 2.83 11.63 11.27
C SER A 110 3.73 11.79 10.05
N TYR A 111 3.41 12.76 9.18
CA TYR A 111 4.25 13.07 8.04
C TYR A 111 5.72 13.38 8.42
N PRO A 112 6.02 14.22 9.44
CA PRO A 112 7.39 14.42 9.88
C PRO A 112 8.10 13.13 10.33
N GLU A 113 7.42 12.24 11.05
CA GLU A 113 7.99 10.96 11.46
C GLU A 113 8.30 10.06 10.26
N VAL A 114 7.45 10.06 9.23
CA VAL A 114 7.74 9.34 7.98
C VAL A 114 8.98 9.91 7.28
N VAL A 115 9.09 11.23 7.18
CA VAL A 115 10.27 11.90 6.60
C VAL A 115 11.54 11.50 7.37
N GLU A 116 11.53 11.59 8.69
CA GLU A 116 12.66 11.18 9.54
C GLU A 116 13.05 9.71 9.32
N VAL A 117 12.05 8.83 9.15
CA VAL A 117 12.30 7.41 8.88
C VAL A 117 12.99 7.24 7.52
N VAL A 118 12.50 7.88 6.46
CA VAL A 118 13.08 7.79 5.11
C VAL A 118 14.50 8.36 5.08
N GLU A 119 14.72 9.56 5.62
CA GLU A 119 16.05 10.20 5.69
C GLU A 119 17.07 9.37 6.50
N SER A 120 16.59 8.54 7.44
CA SER A 120 17.46 7.66 8.23
C SER A 120 17.93 6.39 7.51
N MET A 121 17.46 6.11 6.28
CA MET A 121 17.77 4.89 5.55
C MET A 121 19.07 4.95 4.71
N ASP A 122 19.76 6.11 4.68
CA ASP A 122 20.97 6.35 3.88
C ASP A 122 20.78 5.96 2.39
N LEU A 123 19.67 6.41 1.79
CA LEU A 123 19.28 6.07 0.42
C LEU A 123 20.07 6.90 -0.61
N PRO A 124 20.20 6.42 -1.85
CA PRO A 124 20.66 7.27 -2.96
C PRO A 124 19.74 8.50 -3.12
N GLU A 125 20.30 9.67 -3.38
CA GLU A 125 19.55 10.93 -3.47
C GLU A 125 18.35 10.88 -4.43
N PRO A 126 18.42 10.27 -5.63
CA PRO A 126 17.24 10.13 -6.48
C PRO A 126 16.12 9.29 -5.85
N VAL A 127 16.47 8.24 -5.10
CA VAL A 127 15.51 7.34 -4.42
C VAL A 127 14.83 8.08 -3.28
N GLU A 128 15.61 8.76 -2.44
CA GLU A 128 15.11 9.56 -1.32
C GLU A 128 14.18 10.67 -1.83
N SER A 129 14.61 11.42 -2.85
CA SER A 129 13.81 12.49 -3.43
C SER A 129 12.48 11.99 -4.01
N THR A 130 12.47 10.85 -4.69
CA THR A 130 11.22 10.26 -5.21
C THR A 130 10.31 9.79 -4.08
N ALA A 131 10.84 9.14 -3.06
CA ALA A 131 10.05 8.68 -1.92
C ALA A 131 9.43 9.85 -1.14
N LEU A 132 10.21 10.91 -0.88
CA LEU A 132 9.72 12.12 -0.21
C LEU A 132 8.67 12.87 -1.03
N ASP A 133 8.81 12.95 -2.36
CA ASP A 133 7.78 13.55 -3.23
C ASP A 133 6.46 12.76 -3.17
N ALA A 134 6.52 11.43 -3.23
CA ALA A 134 5.34 10.57 -3.08
C ALA A 134 4.66 10.79 -1.71
N PHE A 135 5.43 10.81 -0.62
CA PHE A 135 4.90 11.06 0.71
C PHE A 135 4.34 12.47 0.89
N GLU A 136 4.97 13.48 0.29
CA GLU A 136 4.45 14.84 0.33
C GLU A 136 3.08 14.93 -0.37
N ARG A 137 2.94 14.31 -1.55
CA ARG A 137 1.66 14.27 -2.28
C ARG A 137 0.57 13.57 -1.48
N LEU A 138 0.90 12.43 -0.89
CA LEU A 138 0.00 11.67 -0.04
C LEU A 138 -0.39 12.48 1.21
N GLY A 139 0.58 13.06 1.90
CA GLY A 139 0.37 13.90 3.07
C GLY A 139 -0.48 15.13 2.78
N ARG A 140 -0.28 15.79 1.64
CA ARG A 140 -1.10 16.94 1.22
C ARG A 140 -2.54 16.55 0.93
N ALA A 141 -2.76 15.39 0.31
CA ALA A 141 -4.11 14.88 0.06
C ALA A 141 -4.83 14.59 1.39
N GLU A 142 -4.17 13.90 2.31
CA GLU A 142 -4.69 13.59 3.66
C GLU A 142 -4.96 14.87 4.47
N ALA A 143 -4.01 15.80 4.50
CA ALA A 143 -4.15 17.11 5.14
C ALA A 143 -5.39 17.87 4.61
N SER A 144 -5.62 17.82 3.30
CA SER A 144 -6.78 18.44 2.66
C SER A 144 -8.10 17.76 3.04
N VAL A 145 -8.12 16.43 3.18
CA VAL A 145 -9.31 15.67 3.60
C VAL A 145 -9.67 16.02 5.05
N HIS A 146 -8.65 16.17 5.91
CA HIS A 146 -8.82 16.44 7.33
C HIS A 146 -8.87 17.92 7.72
N GLY A 147 -8.56 18.84 6.79
CA GLY A 147 -8.55 20.28 7.05
C GLY A 147 -7.46 20.73 8.04
N ILE A 148 -6.31 20.07 8.01
CA ILE A 148 -5.16 20.32 8.89
C ILE A 148 -3.91 20.67 8.07
N ASP A 149 -2.87 21.15 8.75
CA ASP A 149 -1.57 21.41 8.13
C ASP A 149 -0.80 20.09 7.89
N LEU A 150 0.05 20.05 6.86
CA LEU A 150 0.84 18.87 6.48
C LEU A 150 1.71 18.38 7.64
N GLU A 151 2.35 19.31 8.36
CA GLU A 151 3.23 19.05 9.48
C GLU A 151 2.49 18.52 10.73
N ALA A 152 1.17 18.72 10.78
CA ALA A 152 0.29 18.16 11.80
C ALA A 152 -0.47 16.91 11.32
N THR A 153 -0.21 16.45 10.10
CA THR A 153 -0.95 15.33 9.48
C THR A 153 -0.45 14.00 10.02
N HIS A 154 -1.38 13.26 10.62
CA HIS A 154 -1.21 11.85 10.96
C HIS A 154 -1.87 11.01 9.88
N PHE A 155 -1.13 10.05 9.35
CA PHE A 155 -1.67 9.16 8.35
C PHE A 155 -2.52 8.08 9.03
N HIS A 156 -3.82 8.12 8.76
CA HIS A 156 -4.78 7.18 9.32
C HIS A 156 -4.75 5.84 8.57
N GLU A 157 -4.46 5.88 7.27
CA GLU A 157 -4.56 4.70 6.40
C GLU A 157 -3.22 4.34 5.72
N VAL A 158 -2.24 5.24 5.72
CA VAL A 158 -1.02 5.14 4.89
C VAL A 158 0.29 5.54 5.60
N GLY A 159 0.30 5.60 6.94
CA GLY A 159 1.48 5.91 7.76
C GLY A 159 2.14 4.69 8.40
N ALA A 160 1.61 3.51 8.08
CA ALA A 160 2.13 2.25 8.53
C ALA A 160 3.47 1.92 7.87
N ASP A 161 4.21 0.98 8.45
CA ASP A 161 5.47 0.49 7.87
C ASP A 161 5.31 -0.05 6.45
N ASP A 162 4.13 -0.57 6.13
CA ASP A 162 3.74 -1.07 4.81
C ASP A 162 3.81 0.01 3.72
N ALA A 163 3.23 1.19 3.94
CA ALA A 163 3.29 2.28 2.97
C ALA A 163 4.71 2.82 2.78
N ILE A 164 5.54 2.82 3.83
CA ILE A 164 6.98 3.16 3.72
C ILE A 164 7.71 2.11 2.91
N ALA A 165 7.42 0.82 3.14
CA ALA A 165 7.98 -0.25 2.34
C ALA A 165 7.60 -0.09 0.87
N ASP A 166 6.32 0.10 0.56
CA ASP A 166 5.84 0.27 -0.81
C ASP A 166 6.49 1.46 -1.54
N ILE A 167 6.45 2.65 -0.94
CA ILE A 167 6.95 3.87 -1.60
C ILE A 167 8.47 3.82 -1.77
N VAL A 168 9.21 3.48 -0.71
CA VAL A 168 10.68 3.43 -0.76
C VAL A 168 11.13 2.25 -1.62
N GLY A 169 10.45 1.11 -1.52
CA GLY A 169 10.70 -0.09 -2.32
C GLY A 169 10.50 0.16 -3.81
N ALA A 170 9.40 0.80 -4.20
CA ALA A 170 9.16 1.18 -5.59
C ALA A 170 10.25 2.13 -6.12
N ALA A 171 10.67 3.12 -5.32
CA ALA A 171 11.74 4.05 -5.71
C ALA A 171 13.10 3.33 -5.89
N LEU A 172 13.44 2.39 -4.99
CA LEU A 172 14.65 1.56 -5.08
C LEU A 172 14.65 0.68 -6.33
N LEU A 173 13.55 -0.04 -6.58
CA LEU A 173 13.40 -0.93 -7.73
C LEU A 173 13.42 -0.15 -9.06
N LEU A 174 12.83 1.05 -9.08
CA LEU A 174 12.86 1.92 -10.25
C LEU A 174 14.29 2.41 -10.56
N ALA A 175 15.05 2.78 -9.52
CA ALA A 175 16.44 3.19 -9.66
C ALA A 175 17.34 2.03 -10.15
N ASP A 176 17.10 0.81 -9.68
CA ASP A 176 17.82 -0.39 -10.15
C ASP A 176 17.59 -0.67 -11.65
N LEU A 177 16.37 -0.45 -12.14
CA LEU A 177 16.07 -0.57 -13.56
C LEU A 177 16.78 0.48 -14.44
N ASP A 178 17.36 1.53 -13.86
CA ASP A 178 18.10 2.60 -14.56
C ASP A 178 17.29 3.14 -15.75
N VAL A 179 16.05 3.56 -15.48
CA VAL A 179 15.14 4.12 -16.49
C VAL A 179 15.25 5.63 -16.55
N ASP A 180 15.22 6.18 -17.77
CA ASP A 180 15.31 7.63 -17.99
C ASP A 180 13.95 8.32 -17.85
N ARG A 181 12.85 7.56 -18.01
CA ARG A 181 11.48 8.09 -18.02
C ARG A 181 10.45 7.00 -17.71
N VAL A 182 9.45 7.34 -16.90
CA VAL A 182 8.21 6.56 -16.77
C VAL A 182 7.08 7.29 -17.49
N VAL A 183 6.16 6.54 -18.09
CA VAL A 183 4.89 7.04 -18.61
C VAL A 183 3.80 6.02 -18.30
N THR A 184 2.56 6.46 -18.18
CA THR A 184 1.41 5.55 -17.96
C THR A 184 0.33 5.73 -19.02
N THR A 185 -0.38 4.65 -19.35
CA THR A 185 -1.73 4.76 -19.92
C THR A 185 -2.70 5.31 -18.87
N PRO A 186 -3.93 5.74 -19.23
CA PRO A 186 -4.90 6.14 -18.22
C PRO A 186 -5.08 5.06 -17.16
N VAL A 187 -5.08 5.45 -15.88
CA VAL A 187 -5.11 4.52 -14.75
C VAL A 187 -6.54 4.28 -14.31
N ALA A 188 -6.91 3.00 -14.17
CA ALA A 188 -8.21 2.59 -13.66
C ALA A 188 -8.28 2.83 -12.15
N THR A 189 -9.20 3.68 -11.68
CA THR A 189 -9.38 3.92 -10.25
C THR A 189 -10.18 2.84 -9.56
N GLY A 190 -10.97 2.07 -10.32
CA GLY A 190 -12.01 1.23 -9.77
C GLY A 190 -13.33 1.98 -9.59
N GLY A 191 -14.24 1.40 -8.84
CA GLY A 191 -15.57 1.94 -8.56
C GLY A 191 -16.17 1.31 -7.31
N GLY A 192 -17.40 1.70 -6.97
CA GLY A 192 -18.10 1.24 -5.78
C GLY A 192 -17.75 2.06 -4.55
N GLU A 193 -17.71 1.42 -3.39
CA GLU A 193 -17.45 2.04 -2.09
C GLU A 193 -16.36 1.26 -1.34
N VAL A 194 -15.64 1.97 -0.46
CA VAL A 194 -14.61 1.42 0.44
C VAL A 194 -14.94 1.82 1.88
N GLU A 195 -14.84 0.87 2.80
CA GLU A 195 -14.95 1.13 4.24
C GLU A 195 -13.59 1.56 4.77
N MET A 196 -13.59 2.71 5.43
CA MET A 196 -12.40 3.41 5.93
C MET A 196 -12.61 3.75 7.39
N SER A 197 -11.54 4.18 8.07
CA SER A 197 -11.60 4.62 9.48
C SER A 197 -12.60 5.76 9.71
N HIS A 198 -12.90 6.51 8.66
CA HIS A 198 -13.81 7.65 8.64
C HIS A 198 -15.22 7.32 8.09
N GLY A 199 -15.54 6.05 7.86
CA GLY A 199 -16.81 5.57 7.31
C GLY A 199 -16.70 5.04 5.89
N VAL A 200 -17.83 4.92 5.21
CA VAL A 200 -17.90 4.39 3.84
C VAL A 200 -17.84 5.54 2.83
N TYR A 201 -16.91 5.46 1.88
CA TYR A 201 -16.68 6.47 0.85
C TYR A 201 -16.75 5.88 -0.55
N PRO A 202 -17.13 6.67 -1.58
CA PRO A 202 -17.06 6.23 -2.96
C PRO A 202 -15.60 6.04 -3.40
N ILE A 203 -15.39 5.17 -4.38
CA ILE A 203 -14.10 4.99 -5.07
C ILE A 203 -14.07 5.85 -6.34
N PRO A 204 -12.97 6.59 -6.64
CA PRO A 204 -11.75 6.69 -5.86
C PRO A 204 -11.95 7.37 -4.50
N SER A 205 -11.21 6.91 -3.49
CA SER A 205 -11.24 7.49 -2.15
C SER A 205 -10.86 8.99 -2.15
N PRO A 206 -11.20 9.76 -1.10
CA PRO A 206 -10.88 11.19 -1.04
C PRO A 206 -9.39 11.51 -1.21
N ALA A 207 -8.51 10.73 -0.57
CA ALA A 207 -7.06 10.89 -0.69
C ALA A 207 -6.58 10.60 -2.13
N THR A 208 -6.99 9.47 -2.71
CA THR A 208 -6.69 9.13 -4.12
C THR A 208 -7.17 10.24 -5.06
N THR A 209 -8.39 10.76 -4.85
CA THR A 209 -8.97 11.86 -5.64
C THR A 209 -8.11 13.13 -5.57
N GLY A 210 -7.64 13.49 -4.37
CA GLY A 210 -6.76 14.64 -4.17
C GLY A 210 -5.42 14.50 -4.91
N ILE A 211 -4.81 13.32 -4.86
CA ILE A 211 -3.53 13.03 -5.52
C ILE A 211 -3.69 13.10 -7.04
N VAL A 212 -4.66 12.39 -7.61
CA VAL A 212 -4.81 12.30 -9.08
C VAL A 212 -5.25 13.63 -9.68
N ALA A 213 -5.96 14.48 -8.93
CA ALA A 213 -6.32 15.83 -9.37
C ALA A 213 -5.12 16.77 -9.54
N ALA A 214 -4.00 16.47 -8.87
CA ALA A 214 -2.75 17.22 -8.95
C ALA A 214 -1.67 16.52 -9.78
N ALA A 215 -1.93 15.31 -10.29
CA ALA A 215 -0.98 14.52 -11.06
C ALA A 215 -1.02 14.85 -12.56
N ASP A 216 0.05 14.50 -13.27
CA ASP A 216 0.19 14.72 -14.72
C ASP A 216 -0.25 13.51 -15.57
N PHE A 217 -0.99 12.56 -14.99
CA PHE A 217 -1.54 11.39 -15.67
C PHE A 217 -3.08 11.35 -15.64
N ASP A 218 -3.66 10.72 -16.66
CA ASP A 218 -5.11 10.56 -16.79
C ASP A 218 -5.62 9.37 -15.96
N VAL A 219 -6.85 9.48 -15.46
CA VAL A 219 -7.55 8.40 -14.75
C VAL A 219 -8.95 8.15 -15.32
N TYR A 220 -9.49 6.96 -15.08
CA TYR A 220 -10.88 6.63 -15.39
C TYR A 220 -11.48 5.65 -14.36
N GLY A 221 -12.79 5.70 -14.16
CA GLY A 221 -13.51 4.81 -13.24
C GLY A 221 -13.75 3.39 -13.78
N GLY A 222 -14.03 2.45 -12.87
CA GLY A 222 -14.17 1.03 -13.18
C GLY A 222 -12.82 0.35 -13.46
N PRO A 223 -12.78 -0.80 -14.17
CA PRO A 223 -13.90 -1.53 -14.76
C PRO A 223 -14.71 -2.40 -13.78
N ILE A 224 -14.37 -2.39 -12.48
CA ILE A 224 -15.04 -3.19 -11.45
C ILE A 224 -15.43 -2.33 -10.24
N GLU A 225 -16.40 -2.82 -9.47
CA GLU A 225 -16.85 -2.24 -8.19
C GLU A 225 -15.92 -2.67 -7.04
N ARG A 226 -14.64 -2.28 -7.14
CA ARG A 226 -13.60 -2.42 -6.10
C ARG A 226 -12.56 -1.32 -6.32
N GLU A 227 -11.82 -0.95 -5.28
CA GLU A 227 -10.67 -0.05 -5.41
C GLU A 227 -9.57 -0.71 -6.24
N LEU A 228 -9.13 -0.02 -7.29
CA LEU A 228 -8.01 -0.47 -8.13
C LEU A 228 -6.80 0.45 -8.03
N LEU A 229 -7.01 1.74 -7.73
CA LEU A 229 -5.94 2.69 -7.48
C LEU A 229 -5.98 3.09 -6.00
N THR A 230 -5.06 2.54 -5.21
CA THR A 230 -4.93 2.90 -3.79
C THR A 230 -4.25 4.27 -3.65
N PRO A 231 -4.42 4.97 -2.51
CA PRO A 231 -3.73 6.24 -2.28
C PRO A 231 -2.21 6.13 -2.43
N THR A 232 -1.61 5.04 -1.92
CA THR A 232 -0.18 4.74 -2.05
C THR A 232 0.22 4.54 -3.51
N GLY A 233 -0.53 3.74 -4.27
CA GLY A 233 -0.28 3.53 -5.70
C GLY A 233 -0.39 4.82 -6.52
N ALA A 234 -1.38 5.66 -6.21
CA ALA A 234 -1.54 6.98 -6.83
C ALA A 234 -0.36 7.91 -6.52
N ALA A 235 0.10 7.94 -5.27
CA ALA A 235 1.22 8.77 -4.84
C ALA A 235 2.52 8.38 -5.54
N ILE A 236 2.82 7.07 -5.63
CA ILE A 236 3.99 6.55 -6.34
C ILE A 236 3.94 6.94 -7.80
N LEU A 237 2.83 6.66 -8.50
CA LEU A 237 2.70 7.00 -9.91
C LEU A 237 2.81 8.52 -10.15
N ALA A 238 2.22 9.34 -9.28
CA ALA A 238 2.28 10.80 -9.40
C ALA A 238 3.70 11.35 -9.22
N ALA A 239 4.55 10.67 -8.44
CA ALA A 239 5.94 11.06 -8.24
C ALA A 239 6.86 10.66 -9.41
N ILE A 240 6.52 9.60 -10.16
CA ILE A 240 7.43 9.01 -11.15
C ILE A 240 7.01 9.19 -12.62
N ALA A 241 5.72 9.35 -12.92
CA ALA A 241 5.14 9.23 -14.27
C ALA A 241 4.62 10.55 -14.87
#